data_AF-A0A972X5V2-F1
#
_entry.id   AF-A0A972X5V2-F1
#
_cell.length_a   1.000
_cell.length_b   1.000
_cell.length_c   1.000
_cell.angle_alpha   90.00
_cell.angle_beta   90.00
_cell.angle_gamma   90.00
#
_symmetry.space_group_name_H-M   'P 1'
#
loop_
_entity.id
_entity.type
_entity.pdbx_description
1 polymer ?
#
loop_
_entity_poly.entity_id
_entity_poly.type
_entity_poly.pdbx_seq_one_letter_code
_entity_poly.pdbx_strand_id
1 'polypeptide(L)'
;AWTVYDPKGVQIGEGKGPGRKDAAHIGNFLEAIRGNAGLNSPIDEAQVSTMLCHLGNIAYRTGTVVQCNPENGRLLDNPAGEKLWKRPYRLGWEPTL
;
A
#
# COMPACT_ATOMS: atom_id res chain seq x y z
N ALA A 1 -0.14 -21.58 8.54
CA ALA A 1 -1.26 -21.99 9.41
C ALA A 1 -1.77 -20.73 10.09
N TRP A 2 -3.03 -20.69 10.48
CA TRP A 2 -3.61 -19.59 11.24
C TRP A 2 -4.34 -20.15 12.46
N THR A 3 -4.37 -19.36 13.52
CA THR A 3 -5.10 -19.66 14.75
C THR A 3 -5.84 -18.40 15.15
N VAL A 4 -7.12 -18.53 15.51
CA VAL A 4 -7.97 -17.44 15.98
C VAL A 4 -8.18 -17.63 17.48
N TYR A 5 -7.97 -16.56 18.23
CA TYR A 5 -8.23 -16.50 19.67
C TYR A 5 -9.35 -15.49 19.94
N ASP A 6 -10.16 -15.76 20.95
CA ASP A 6 -11.10 -14.78 21.49
C ASP A 6 -10.38 -13.73 22.36
N PRO A 7 -11.07 -12.66 22.82
CA PRO A 7 -10.45 -11.64 23.68
C PRO A 7 -9.93 -12.17 25.04
N LYS A 8 -10.34 -13.37 25.47
CA LYS A 8 -9.87 -14.03 26.69
C LYS A 8 -8.65 -14.94 26.42
N GLY A 9 -8.18 -15.01 25.18
CA GLY A 9 -7.05 -15.84 24.77
C GLY A 9 -7.42 -17.32 24.54
N VAL A 10 -8.73 -17.65 24.47
CA VAL A 10 -9.18 -19.01 24.16
C VAL A 10 -9.13 -19.23 22.66
N GLN A 11 -8.51 -20.32 22.22
CA GLN A 11 -8.49 -20.70 20.81
C GLN A 11 -9.91 -21.06 20.34
N ILE A 12 -10.41 -20.35 19.33
CA ILE A 12 -11.75 -20.55 18.75
C ILE A 12 -11.73 -21.00 17.29
N GLY A 13 -10.55 -21.11 16.69
CA GLY A 13 -10.41 -21.65 15.34
C GLY A 13 -8.95 -21.88 14.95
N GLU A 14 -8.75 -22.85 14.07
CA GLU A 14 -7.46 -23.06 13.42
C GLU A 14 -7.65 -23.55 11.98
N GLY A 15 -6.62 -23.33 11.16
CA GLY A 15 -6.61 -23.83 9.81
C GLY A 15 -5.27 -23.67 9.10
N LYS A 16 -5.19 -24.27 7.91
CA LYS A 16 -4.10 -24.03 6.97
C LYS A 16 -4.65 -23.18 5.83
N GLY A 17 -4.01 -22.04 5.58
CA GLY A 17 -4.24 -21.32 4.33
C GLY A 17 -3.86 -22.19 3.13
N PRO A 18 -4.31 -21.84 1.92
CA PRO A 18 -4.13 -22.67 0.72
C PRO A 18 -2.66 -23.04 0.42
N GLY A 19 -1.70 -22.31 1.00
CA GLY A 19 -0.28 -22.53 0.76
C GLY A 19 0.09 -22.25 -0.71
N ARG A 20 1.39 -22.13 -1.00
CA ARG A 20 1.95 -22.03 -2.36
C ARG A 20 1.66 -20.76 -3.19
N LYS A 21 0.96 -19.75 -2.67
CA LYS A 21 0.77 -18.48 -3.42
C LYS A 21 2.11 -17.77 -3.69
N ASP A 22 3.06 -17.87 -2.77
CA ASP A 22 4.37 -17.23 -2.89
C ASP A 22 5.16 -17.74 -4.09
N ALA A 23 5.16 -19.07 -4.32
CA ALA A 23 5.86 -19.66 -5.46
C ALA A 23 5.27 -19.20 -6.80
N ALA A 24 3.95 -19.07 -6.89
CA ALA A 24 3.28 -18.56 -8.08
C ALA A 24 3.58 -17.06 -8.29
N HIS A 25 3.57 -16.26 -7.22
CA HIS A 25 3.86 -14.83 -7.29
C HIS A 25 5.33 -14.56 -7.69
N ILE A 26 6.28 -15.23 -7.04
CA ILE A 26 7.71 -15.16 -7.38
C ILE A 26 7.94 -15.68 -8.80
N GLY A 27 7.29 -16.77 -9.18
CA GLY A 27 7.36 -17.31 -10.55
C GLY A 27 6.96 -16.28 -11.60
N ASN A 28 5.82 -15.61 -11.42
CA ASN A 28 5.39 -14.53 -12.32
C ASN A 28 6.39 -13.37 -12.37
N PHE A 29 6.93 -12.95 -11.22
CA PHE A 29 7.94 -11.90 -11.17
C PHE A 29 9.20 -12.26 -11.98
N LEU A 30 9.70 -13.48 -11.86
CA LEU A 30 10.87 -13.95 -12.61
C LEU A 30 10.59 -14.07 -14.11
N GLU A 31 9.42 -14.57 -14.52
CA GLU A 31 9.04 -14.63 -15.94
C GLU A 31 8.85 -13.23 -16.54
N ALA A 32 8.34 -12.27 -15.76
CA ALA A 32 8.22 -10.87 -16.19
C ALA A 32 9.59 -10.22 -16.41
N ILE A 33 10.57 -10.46 -15.52
CA ILE A 33 11.96 -10.01 -15.72
C ILE A 33 12.56 -10.59 -17.00
N ARG A 34 12.25 -11.86 -17.30
CA ARG A 34 12.72 -12.55 -18.52
C ARG A 34 12.00 -12.10 -19.79
N GLY A 35 10.92 -11.32 -19.68
CA GLY A 35 10.10 -10.91 -20.81
C GLY A 35 9.14 -11.98 -21.34
N ASN A 36 8.93 -13.06 -20.58
CA ASN A 36 8.07 -14.18 -20.97
C ASN A 36 6.62 -14.03 -20.50
N ALA A 37 6.34 -13.08 -19.60
CA ALA A 37 5.01 -12.84 -19.04
C ALA A 37 4.81 -11.36 -18.66
N GLY A 38 3.54 -10.93 -18.57
CA GLY A 38 3.19 -9.68 -17.91
C GLY A 38 3.21 -9.81 -16.38
N LEU A 39 3.47 -8.71 -15.68
CA LEU A 39 3.42 -8.68 -14.22
C LEU A 39 1.96 -8.61 -13.75
N ASN A 40 1.55 -9.53 -12.87
CA ASN A 40 0.17 -9.62 -12.38
C ASN A 40 -0.18 -8.57 -11.30
N SER A 41 0.83 -7.97 -10.67
CA SER A 41 0.66 -6.96 -9.63
C SER A 41 1.72 -5.88 -9.80
N PRO A 42 1.57 -5.03 -10.83
CA PRO A 42 2.53 -3.97 -11.12
C PRO A 42 2.49 -2.84 -10.06
N ILE A 43 3.54 -2.03 -10.06
CA ILE A 43 3.77 -1.03 -9.01
C ILE A 43 2.74 0.10 -9.02
N ASP A 44 2.20 0.44 -10.19
CA ASP A 44 1.12 1.42 -10.37
C ASP A 44 -0.17 0.96 -9.68
N GLU A 45 -0.54 -0.31 -9.77
CA GLU A 45 -1.67 -0.88 -9.01
C GLU A 45 -1.42 -0.79 -7.49
N ALA A 46 -0.23 -1.21 -7.04
CA ALA A 46 0.12 -1.17 -5.62
C ALA A 46 0.18 0.26 -5.06
N GLN A 47 0.58 1.24 -5.88
CA GLN A 47 0.66 2.65 -5.49
C GLN A 47 -0.72 3.20 -5.11
N VAL A 48 -1.78 2.84 -5.83
CA VAL A 48 -3.15 3.32 -5.54
C VAL A 48 -3.60 2.89 -4.14
N SER A 49 -3.46 1.60 -3.80
CA SER A 49 -3.84 1.10 -2.48
C SER A 49 -3.03 1.72 -1.34
N THR A 50 -1.73 1.92 -1.55
CA THR A 50 -0.83 2.54 -0.58
C THR A 50 -1.16 4.03 -0.38
N MET A 51 -1.49 4.75 -1.46
CA MET A 51 -1.92 6.14 -1.40
C MET A 51 -3.15 6.33 -0.52
N LEU A 52 -4.13 5.43 -0.59
CA LEU A 52 -5.33 5.49 0.26
C LEU A 52 -4.99 5.47 1.76
N CYS A 53 -4.02 4.65 2.18
CA CYS A 53 -3.55 4.64 3.56
C CYS A 53 -2.95 6.00 3.97
N HIS A 54 -2.20 6.64 3.08
CA HIS A 54 -1.63 7.97 3.33
C HIS A 54 -2.71 9.06 3.40
N LEU A 55 -3.68 9.05 2.50
CA LEU A 55 -4.81 10.00 2.51
C LEU A 55 -5.65 9.84 3.78
N GLY A 56 -5.90 8.60 4.23
CA GLY A 56 -6.58 8.33 5.50
C GLY A 56 -5.80 8.87 6.71
N ASN A 57 -4.48 8.69 6.73
CA ASN A 57 -3.62 9.26 7.77
C ASN A 57 -3.61 10.79 7.75
N ILE A 58 -3.66 11.42 6.56
CA ILE A 58 -3.77 12.87 6.43
C ILE A 58 -5.09 13.33 7.04
N ALA A 59 -6.22 12.75 6.61
CA ALA A 59 -7.55 13.09 7.11
C ALA A 59 -7.64 13.00 8.64
N TYR A 60 -7.12 11.91 9.21
CA TYR A 60 -7.06 11.70 10.66
C TYR A 60 -6.24 12.78 11.37
N ARG A 61 -5.04 13.09 10.87
CA ARG A 61 -4.11 14.03 11.52
C ARG A 61 -4.54 15.49 11.40
N THR A 62 -5.24 15.85 10.34
CA THR A 62 -5.74 17.21 10.12
C THR A 62 -7.14 17.42 10.68
N GLY A 63 -7.88 16.35 10.97
CA GLY A 63 -9.29 16.44 11.34
C GLY A 63 -10.17 17.00 10.22
N THR A 64 -9.76 16.83 8.95
CA THR A 64 -10.46 17.37 7.79
C THR A 64 -10.95 16.28 6.85
N VAL A 65 -12.00 16.58 6.09
CA VAL A 65 -12.39 15.76 4.94
C VAL A 65 -11.33 15.92 3.86
N VAL A 66 -10.78 14.81 3.38
CA VAL A 66 -9.81 14.79 2.28
C VAL A 66 -10.55 14.52 0.97
N GLN A 67 -10.43 15.47 0.03
CA GLN A 67 -10.75 15.25 -1.36
C GLN A 67 -9.45 15.17 -2.16
N CYS A 68 -9.40 14.31 -3.17
CA CYS A 68 -8.24 14.16 -4.03
C CYS A 68 -8.65 14.03 -5.49
N ASN A 69 -7.74 14.44 -6.39
CA ASN A 69 -7.89 14.20 -7.81
C ASN A 69 -7.83 12.68 -8.07
N PRO A 70 -8.83 12.08 -8.74
CA PRO A 70 -8.88 10.63 -8.97
C PRO A 70 -7.80 10.13 -9.93
N GLU A 71 -7.20 10.99 -10.76
CA GLU A 71 -6.16 10.61 -11.73
C GLU A 71 -4.78 10.46 -11.10
N ASN A 72 -4.48 11.24 -10.06
CA ASN A 72 -3.13 11.29 -9.48
C ASN A 72 -3.07 11.26 -7.94
N GLY A 73 -4.22 11.20 -7.28
CA GLY A 73 -4.34 11.15 -5.82
C GLY A 73 -3.99 12.45 -5.09
N ARG A 74 -3.69 13.54 -5.80
CA ARG A 74 -3.30 14.82 -5.21
C ARG A 74 -4.45 15.43 -4.42
N LEU A 75 -4.16 15.96 -3.23
CA LEU A 75 -5.15 16.66 -2.41
C LEU A 75 -5.76 17.86 -3.17
N LEU A 76 -7.05 18.08 -2.97
CA LEU A 76 -7.79 19.25 -3.43
C LEU A 76 -8.13 20.13 -2.22
N ASP A 77 -7.81 21.41 -2.30
CA ASP A 77 -8.17 22.45 -1.33
C ASP A 77 -7.92 22.11 0.16
N ASN A 78 -6.80 21.44 0.48
CA ASN A 78 -6.46 21.03 1.84
C ASN A 78 -5.07 21.53 2.30
N PRO A 79 -4.92 22.83 2.67
CA PRO A 79 -3.63 23.41 3.06
C PRO A 79 -2.98 22.75 4.28
N ALA A 80 -3.77 22.15 5.18
CA ALA A 80 -3.25 21.43 6.34
C ALA A 80 -2.63 20.08 5.92
N GLY A 81 -3.31 19.35 5.03
CA GLY A 81 -2.84 18.08 4.49
C GLY A 81 -1.62 18.25 3.57
N GLU A 82 -1.54 19.38 2.85
CA GLU A 82 -0.38 19.72 2.03
C GLU A 82 0.93 19.72 2.81
N LYS A 83 0.91 20.18 4.06
CA LYS A 83 2.08 20.17 4.95
C LYS A 83 2.55 18.75 5.33
N LEU A 84 1.71 17.74 5.10
CA LEU A 84 1.97 16.34 5.41
C LEU A 84 2.28 15.50 4.15
N TRP A 85 2.18 16.09 2.96
CA TRP A 85 2.28 15.38 1.68
C TRP A 85 3.65 14.76 1.43
N LYS A 86 4.71 15.48 1.83
CA LYS A 86 6.09 15.08 1.59
C LYS A 86 6.94 15.36 2.82
N ARG A 87 7.94 14.51 3.02
CA ARG A 87 9.01 14.75 3.99
C ARG A 87 10.24 15.28 3.24
N PRO A 88 11.03 16.18 3.84
CA PRO A 88 12.31 16.54 3.26
C PRO A 88 13.15 15.27 3.08
N TYR A 89 13.71 15.10 1.88
CA TYR A 89 14.68 14.04 1.65
C TYR A 89 15.97 14.37 2.40
N ARG A 90 16.78 13.35 2.69
CA ARG A 90 18.13 13.57 3.18
C ARG A 90 18.92 14.30 2.09
N LEU A 91 19.76 15.26 2.48
CA LEU A 91 20.64 15.98 1.54
C LEU A 91 21.43 14.99 0.65
N GLY A 92 21.35 15.19 -0.67
CA GLY A 92 21.97 14.32 -1.68
C GLY A 92 21.13 13.11 -2.09
N TRP A 93 19.93 12.96 -1.54
CA TRP A 93 18.96 11.90 -1.87
C TRP A 93 17.64 12.46 -2.42
N GLU A 94 17.65 13.71 -2.85
CA GLU A 94 16.53 14.30 -3.57
C GLU A 94 16.34 13.57 -4.92
N PRO A 95 15.11 13.14 -5.26
CA PRO A 95 14.85 12.54 -6.55
C PRO A 95 15.15 13.53 -7.68
N THR A 96 15.96 13.11 -8.64
CA THR A 96 16.11 13.77 -9.94
C THR A 96 15.08 13.16 -10.89
N LEU A 97 14.01 13.89 -11.18
CA LEU A 97 13.01 13.50 -12.20
C LEU A 97 13.50 13.87 -13.59
#